data_AF-A0A6J4QWY0-F1
#
_entry.id   AF-A0A6J4QWY0-F1
#
_cell.length_a   1.000
_cell.length_b   1.000
_cell.length_c   1.000
_cell.angle_alpha   90.00
_cell.angle_beta   90.00
_cell.angle_gamma   90.00
#
_symmetry.space_group_name_H-M   'P 1'
#
loop_
_entity.id
_entity.type
_entity.pdbx_description
1 polymer ?
#
loop_
_entity_poly.entity_id
_entity_poly.type
_entity_poly.pdbx_seq_one_letter_code
_entity_poly.pdbx_strand_id
1 'polypeptide(L)'
;MGGKRTLEEELAALVRAEFAGVISDLEREHAEYCHRLHLKEEARRVLDEAEAEALRLRSERRAFEDRFWEAYYGRGEVPFSEVGSEPKSLGRAIERAEKALRKARADFERADFDEVAEEAALKERQDATADKAGLRIGEIKEAREKLLASVWLEVNKTCGAVRGEVEEAPQEPQDQQRQSLWRRF
;
A
#
# COMPACT_ATOMS: atom_id res chain seq x y z
N MET A 1 25.93 -10.50 21.35
CA MET A 1 25.31 -9.98 22.58
C MET A 1 23.97 -9.38 22.20
N GLY A 2 22.85 -10.02 22.55
CA GLY A 2 21.52 -9.48 22.28
C GLY A 2 21.17 -8.45 23.34
N GLY A 3 21.01 -7.18 22.96
CA GLY A 3 20.51 -6.14 23.86
C GLY A 3 19.09 -6.50 24.34
N LYS A 4 18.82 -6.33 25.64
CA LYS A 4 17.47 -6.48 26.18
C LYS A 4 16.57 -5.44 25.52
N ARG A 5 15.48 -5.89 24.91
CA ARG A 5 14.47 -4.99 24.34
C ARG A 5 13.80 -4.21 25.46
N THR A 6 13.40 -2.99 25.17
CA THR A 6 12.57 -2.20 26.09
C THR A 6 11.14 -2.75 26.11
N LEU A 7 10.39 -2.51 27.19
CA LEU A 7 8.96 -2.88 27.25
C LEU A 7 8.16 -2.26 26.10
N GLU A 8 8.54 -1.06 25.66
CA GLU A 8 7.90 -0.38 24.54
C GLU A 8 8.17 -1.12 23.22
N GLU A 9 9.38 -1.62 23.01
CA GLU A 9 9.73 -2.45 21.85
C GLU A 9 9.00 -3.80 21.87
N GLU A 10 8.84 -4.42 23.05
CA GLU A 10 8.10 -5.68 23.19
C GLU A 10 6.61 -5.50 22.93
N LEU A 11 5.99 -4.43 23.46
CA LEU A 11 4.59 -4.09 23.20
C LEU A 11 4.37 -3.74 21.73
N ALA A 12 5.27 -2.97 21.12
CA ALA A 12 5.19 -2.66 19.69
C ALA A 12 5.31 -3.93 18.84
N ALA A 13 6.18 -4.87 19.21
CA ALA A 13 6.31 -6.15 18.53
C ALA A 13 5.04 -7.01 18.66
N LEU A 14 4.41 -7.03 19.83
CA LEU A 14 3.14 -7.74 20.04
C LEU A 14 2.01 -7.16 19.20
N VAL A 15 1.84 -5.84 19.18
CA VAL A 15 0.84 -5.18 18.34
C VAL A 15 1.10 -5.49 16.88
N ARG A 16 2.35 -5.37 16.40
CA ARG A 16 2.68 -5.73 15.01
C ARG A 16 2.37 -7.20 14.70
N ALA A 17 2.65 -8.12 15.61
CA ALA A 17 2.34 -9.54 15.43
C ALA A 17 0.82 -9.77 15.36
N GLU A 18 0.03 -9.04 16.14
CA GLU A 18 -1.44 -9.11 16.13
C GLU A 18 -2.02 -8.69 14.77
N PHE A 19 -1.46 -7.64 14.15
CA PHE A 19 -1.90 -7.13 12.85
C PHE A 19 -1.18 -7.71 11.63
N ALA A 20 -0.15 -8.54 11.82
CA ALA A 20 0.72 -9.03 10.75
C ALA A 20 -0.05 -9.73 9.62
N GLY A 21 -1.07 -10.53 9.96
CA GLY A 21 -1.90 -11.20 8.96
C GLY A 21 -2.69 -10.23 8.10
N VAL A 22 -3.34 -9.23 8.72
CA VAL A 22 -4.15 -8.23 8.01
C VAL A 22 -3.26 -7.32 7.14
N ILE A 23 -2.08 -6.94 7.64
CA ILE A 23 -1.10 -6.18 6.86
C ILE A 23 -0.66 -6.98 5.63
N SER A 24 -0.35 -8.27 5.80
CA SER A 24 0.05 -9.13 4.68
C SER A 24 -1.05 -9.30 3.65
N ASP A 25 -2.31 -9.40 4.06
CA ASP A 25 -3.45 -9.46 3.14
C ASP A 25 -3.62 -8.15 2.37
N LEU A 26 -3.52 -7.00 3.04
CA LEU A 26 -3.58 -5.68 2.40
C LEU A 26 -2.43 -5.46 1.40
N GLU A 27 -1.22 -5.89 1.74
CA GLU A 27 -0.07 -5.83 0.84
C GLU A 27 -0.28 -6.70 -0.41
N ARG A 28 -0.84 -7.91 -0.24
CA ARG A 28 -1.18 -8.79 -1.36
C ARG A 28 -2.23 -8.14 -2.26
N GLU A 29 -3.31 -7.64 -1.68
CA GLU A 29 -4.40 -7.01 -2.44
C GLU A 29 -3.94 -5.75 -3.17
N HIS A 30 -3.09 -4.94 -2.54
CA HIS A 30 -2.47 -3.78 -3.20
C HIS A 30 -1.57 -4.21 -4.36
N ALA A 31 -0.77 -5.27 -4.19
CA ALA A 31 0.06 -5.81 -5.27
C ALA A 31 -0.77 -6.35 -6.44
N GLU A 32 -1.89 -7.02 -6.15
CA GLU A 32 -2.85 -7.48 -7.16
C GLU A 32 -3.51 -6.31 -7.91
N TYR A 33 -3.89 -5.24 -7.19
CA TYR A 33 -4.39 -4.00 -7.78
C TYR A 33 -3.36 -3.37 -8.72
N CYS A 34 -2.11 -3.17 -8.27
CA CYS A 34 -1.05 -2.62 -9.12
C CYS A 34 -0.79 -3.49 -10.36
N HIS A 35 -0.83 -4.81 -10.21
CA HIS A 35 -0.66 -5.73 -11.34
C HIS A 35 -1.79 -5.60 -12.36
N ARG A 36 -3.04 -5.56 -11.90
CA ARG A 36 -4.21 -5.38 -12.79
C ARG A 36 -4.18 -4.02 -13.48
N LEU A 37 -3.82 -2.95 -12.76
CA LEU A 37 -3.67 -1.62 -13.31
C LEU A 37 -2.64 -1.61 -14.45
N HIS A 38 -1.48 -2.24 -14.22
CA HIS A 38 -0.45 -2.35 -15.24
C HIS A 38 -0.94 -3.09 -16.50
N LEU A 39 -1.65 -4.22 -16.34
CA LEU A 39 -2.23 -4.94 -17.47
C LEU A 39 -3.26 -4.10 -18.24
N LYS A 40 -4.06 -3.29 -17.53
CA LYS A 40 -5.02 -2.37 -18.14
C LYS A 40 -4.32 -1.29 -18.95
N GLU A 41 -3.25 -0.70 -18.42
CA GLU A 41 -2.42 0.29 -19.13
C GLU A 41 -1.76 -0.30 -20.38
N GLU A 42 -1.21 -1.52 -20.29
CA GLU A 42 -0.64 -2.22 -21.44
C GLU A 42 -1.70 -2.51 -22.51
N ALA A 43 -2.86 -3.02 -22.11
CA ALA A 43 -3.97 -3.27 -23.02
C ALA A 43 -4.47 -1.97 -23.69
N ARG A 44 -4.50 -0.87 -22.93
CA ARG A 44 -4.85 0.46 -23.44
C ARG A 44 -3.87 0.91 -24.52
N ARG A 45 -2.57 0.78 -24.27
CA ARG A 45 -1.54 1.14 -25.22
C ARG A 45 -1.65 0.32 -26.52
N VAL A 46 -1.85 -0.99 -26.41
CA VAL A 46 -2.04 -1.87 -27.58
C VAL A 46 -3.29 -1.48 -28.37
N LEU A 47 -4.38 -1.09 -27.68
CA LEU A 47 -5.58 -0.59 -28.32
C LEU A 47 -5.32 0.71 -29.09
N ASP A 48 -4.66 1.68 -28.46
CA ASP A 48 -4.35 2.97 -29.08
C ASP A 48 -3.45 2.79 -30.32
N GLU A 49 -2.44 1.91 -30.25
CA GLU A 49 -1.59 1.55 -31.39
C GLU A 49 -2.38 0.90 -32.54
N ALA A 50 -3.30 -0.02 -32.21
CA ALA A 50 -4.15 -0.68 -33.20
C ALA A 50 -5.17 0.27 -33.86
N GLU A 51 -5.71 1.22 -33.10
CA GLU A 51 -6.61 2.26 -33.62
C GLU A 51 -5.88 3.22 -34.55
N ALA A 52 -4.67 3.66 -34.18
CA ALA A 52 -3.83 4.50 -35.02
C ALA A 52 -3.48 3.82 -36.35
N GLU A 53 -3.08 2.55 -36.32
CA GLU A 53 -2.73 1.80 -37.54
C GLU A 53 -3.96 1.57 -38.44
N ALA A 54 -5.10 1.22 -37.86
CA ALA A 54 -6.35 1.06 -38.61
C ALA A 54 -6.78 2.39 -39.26
N LEU A 55 -6.65 3.52 -38.55
CA LEU A 55 -6.93 4.85 -39.07
C LEU A 55 -5.98 5.23 -40.21
N ARG A 56 -4.68 4.98 -40.04
CA ARG A 56 -3.64 5.24 -41.04
C ARG A 56 -3.94 4.51 -42.35
N LEU A 57 -4.15 3.19 -42.28
CA LEU A 57 -4.44 2.36 -43.46
C LEU A 57 -5.76 2.73 -44.14
N ARG A 58 -6.79 3.11 -43.38
CA ARG A 58 -8.05 3.62 -43.95
C ARG A 58 -7.85 4.94 -44.69
N SER A 59 -7.00 5.81 -44.17
CA SER A 59 -6.65 7.08 -44.81
C SER A 59 -5.85 6.85 -46.09
N GLU A 60 -4.89 5.91 -46.09
CA GLU A 60 -4.15 5.50 -47.28
C GLU A 60 -5.06 4.94 -48.37
N ARG A 61 -6.07 4.14 -47.98
CA ARG A 61 -7.08 3.63 -48.91
C ARG A 61 -7.92 4.75 -49.52
N ARG A 62 -8.39 5.71 -48.73
CA ARG A 62 -9.12 6.88 -49.26
C ARG A 62 -8.26 7.67 -50.23
N ALA A 63 -7.01 7.97 -49.86
CA ALA A 63 -6.09 8.69 -50.74
C ALA A 63 -5.77 7.91 -52.03
N PHE A 64 -5.78 6.57 -51.99
CA PHE A 64 -5.71 5.76 -53.20
C PHE A 64 -7.00 5.87 -54.04
N GLU A 65 -8.18 5.73 -53.42
CA GLU A 65 -9.49 5.85 -54.09
C GLU A 65 -9.67 7.22 -54.74
N ASP A 66 -9.29 8.31 -54.06
CA ASP A 66 -9.37 9.68 -54.58
C ASP A 66 -8.51 9.83 -55.84
N ARG A 67 -7.23 9.42 -55.77
CA ARG A 67 -6.32 9.45 -56.92
C ARG A 67 -6.81 8.58 -58.09
N PHE A 68 -7.37 7.42 -57.78
CA PHE A 68 -7.97 6.54 -58.77
C PHE A 68 -9.12 7.23 -59.52
N TRP A 69 -10.05 7.85 -58.80
CA TRP A 69 -11.18 8.54 -59.42
C TRP A 69 -10.77 9.81 -60.17
N GLU A 70 -9.84 10.60 -59.64
CA GLU A 70 -9.29 11.77 -60.33
C GLU A 70 -8.68 11.39 -61.67
N ALA A 71 -7.84 10.35 -61.71
CA ALA A 71 -7.23 9.87 -62.94
C ALA A 71 -8.25 9.25 -63.89
N TYR A 72 -9.24 8.49 -63.37
CA TYR A 72 -10.31 7.90 -64.17
C TYR A 72 -11.15 8.93 -64.92
N TYR A 73 -11.47 10.06 -64.27
CA TYR A 73 -12.23 11.16 -64.87
C TYR A 73 -11.36 12.19 -65.61
N GLY A 74 -10.06 11.94 -65.77
CA GLY A 74 -9.13 12.85 -66.45
C GLY A 74 -8.91 14.18 -65.73
N ARG A 75 -9.17 14.22 -64.41
CA ARG A 75 -8.96 15.38 -63.53
C ARG A 75 -7.66 15.30 -62.72
N GLY A 76 -6.98 14.15 -62.73
CA GLY A 76 -5.76 13.91 -61.96
C GLY A 76 -4.48 14.34 -62.67
N GLU A 77 -3.43 14.61 -61.88
CA GLU A 77 -2.08 14.93 -62.37
C GLU A 77 -1.36 13.72 -63.00
N VAL A 78 -1.75 12.52 -62.58
CA VAL A 78 -1.18 11.24 -63.04
C VAL A 78 -2.19 10.58 -63.99
N PRO A 79 -1.77 10.11 -65.17
CA PRO A 79 -2.65 9.42 -66.10
C PRO A 79 -3.16 8.09 -65.51
N PHE A 80 -4.37 7.68 -65.87
CA PHE A 80 -5.01 6.47 -65.32
C PHE A 80 -4.17 5.19 -65.48
N SER A 81 -3.38 5.09 -66.56
CA SER A 81 -2.44 3.99 -66.81
C SER A 81 -1.34 3.86 -65.76
N GLU A 82 -1.03 4.94 -65.03
CA GLU A 82 0.02 5.00 -64.02
C GLU A 82 -0.50 4.87 -62.58
N VAL A 83 -1.80 5.08 -62.34
CA VAL A 83 -2.40 4.96 -60.99
C VAL A 83 -2.44 3.51 -60.48
N GLY A 84 -2.23 2.54 -61.37
CA GLY A 84 -2.18 1.13 -61.01
C GLY A 84 -3.50 0.61 -60.43
N SER A 85 -3.54 -0.68 -60.05
CA SER A 85 -4.66 -1.24 -59.30
C SER A 85 -4.40 -1.09 -57.80
N GLU A 86 -5.47 -1.07 -56.98
CA GLU A 86 -5.31 -1.08 -55.53
C GLU A 86 -4.38 -2.24 -55.16
N PRO A 87 -3.28 -1.99 -54.43
CA PRO A 87 -2.37 -3.05 -54.09
C PRO A 87 -3.16 -4.09 -53.30
N LYS A 88 -3.22 -5.35 -53.78
CA LYS A 88 -3.82 -6.46 -53.01
C LYS A 88 -3.25 -6.56 -51.58
N SER A 89 -2.06 -5.99 -51.36
CA SER A 89 -1.41 -5.80 -50.07
C SER A 89 -2.12 -4.81 -49.15
N LEU A 90 -2.73 -3.72 -49.65
CA LEU A 90 -3.41 -2.69 -48.86
C LEU A 90 -4.71 -3.22 -48.25
N GLY A 91 -5.57 -3.87 -49.05
CA GLY A 91 -6.78 -4.52 -48.55
C GLY A 91 -6.48 -5.57 -47.47
N ARG A 92 -5.44 -6.42 -47.69
CA ARG A 92 -4.98 -7.39 -46.68
C ARG A 92 -4.35 -6.75 -45.45
N ALA A 93 -3.74 -5.57 -45.58
CA ALA A 93 -3.22 -4.83 -44.43
C ALA A 93 -4.37 -4.30 -43.58
N ILE A 94 -5.39 -3.72 -44.20
CA ILE A 94 -6.60 -3.22 -43.52
C ILE A 94 -7.32 -4.35 -42.80
N GLU A 95 -7.55 -5.48 -43.44
CA GLU A 95 -8.23 -6.62 -42.81
C GLU A 95 -7.47 -7.12 -41.57
N ARG A 96 -6.13 -7.19 -41.65
CA ARG A 96 -5.28 -7.55 -40.51
C ARG A 96 -5.33 -6.51 -39.39
N ALA A 97 -5.28 -5.23 -39.72
CA ALA A 97 -5.37 -4.15 -38.76
C ALA A 97 -6.74 -4.12 -38.07
N GLU A 98 -7.83 -4.33 -38.80
CA GLU A 98 -9.17 -4.42 -38.21
C GLU A 98 -9.33 -5.64 -37.30
N LYS A 99 -8.73 -6.77 -37.67
CA LYS A 99 -8.70 -7.96 -36.80
C LYS A 99 -7.88 -7.70 -35.53
N ALA A 100 -6.72 -7.07 -35.65
CA ALA A 100 -5.90 -6.67 -34.51
C ALA A 100 -6.65 -5.69 -33.60
N LEU A 101 -7.33 -4.70 -34.17
CA LEU A 101 -8.15 -3.74 -33.43
C LEU A 101 -9.29 -4.43 -32.67
N ARG A 102 -10.03 -5.35 -33.30
CA ARG A 102 -11.09 -6.11 -32.61
C ARG A 102 -10.53 -6.92 -31.44
N LYS A 103 -9.35 -7.53 -31.62
CA LYS A 103 -8.67 -8.27 -30.55
C LYS A 103 -8.25 -7.33 -29.42
N ALA A 104 -7.61 -6.21 -29.74
CA ALA A 104 -7.15 -5.23 -28.75
C ALA A 104 -8.31 -4.64 -27.93
N ARG A 105 -9.47 -4.40 -28.55
CA ARG A 105 -10.69 -3.99 -27.85
C ARG A 105 -11.17 -5.04 -26.86
N ALA A 106 -11.26 -6.30 -27.29
CA ALA A 106 -11.67 -7.39 -26.42
C ALA A 106 -10.68 -7.63 -25.26
N ASP A 107 -9.37 -7.47 -25.53
CA ASP A 107 -8.33 -7.60 -24.50
C ASP A 107 -8.39 -6.43 -23.50
N PHE A 108 -8.64 -5.20 -23.98
CA PHE A 108 -8.87 -4.04 -23.12
C PHE A 108 -10.13 -4.19 -22.26
N GLU A 109 -11.26 -4.58 -22.85
CA GLU A 109 -12.52 -4.83 -22.11
C GLU A 109 -12.36 -5.88 -21.01
N ARG A 110 -11.51 -6.90 -21.22
CA ARG A 110 -11.21 -7.92 -20.20
C ARG A 110 -10.30 -7.40 -19.08
N ALA A 111 -9.40 -6.49 -19.42
CA ALA A 111 -8.49 -5.87 -18.46
C ALA A 111 -9.14 -4.67 -17.76
N ASP A 112 -10.26 -4.17 -18.27
CA ASP A 112 -10.96 -3.01 -17.71
C ASP A 112 -11.62 -3.36 -16.36
N PHE A 113 -11.42 -2.48 -15.41
CA PHE A 113 -12.02 -2.52 -14.09
C PHE A 113 -12.17 -1.11 -13.54
N ASP A 114 -13.07 -0.96 -12.55
CA ASP A 114 -13.31 0.31 -11.88
C ASP A 114 -12.19 0.59 -10.87
N GLU A 115 -11.19 1.33 -11.33
CA GLU A 115 -10.03 1.74 -10.52
C GLU A 115 -10.45 2.52 -9.28
N VAL A 116 -11.46 3.40 -9.40
CA VAL A 116 -11.92 4.26 -8.31
C VAL A 116 -12.60 3.42 -7.22
N ALA A 117 -13.44 2.47 -7.62
CA ALA A 117 -14.11 1.59 -6.67
C ALA A 117 -13.13 0.66 -5.94
N GLU A 118 -12.16 0.07 -6.65
CA GLU A 118 -11.17 -0.84 -6.07
C GLU A 118 -10.19 -0.08 -5.15
N GLU A 119 -9.71 1.09 -5.56
CA GLU A 119 -8.85 1.94 -4.72
C GLU A 119 -9.60 2.40 -3.46
N ALA A 120 -10.87 2.80 -3.59
CA ALA A 120 -11.70 3.18 -2.44
C ALA A 120 -11.87 2.01 -1.46
N ALA A 121 -12.13 0.80 -1.95
CA ALA A 121 -12.28 -0.39 -1.10
C ALA A 121 -10.98 -0.74 -0.36
N LEU A 122 -9.83 -0.68 -1.04
CA LEU A 122 -8.51 -0.88 -0.41
C LEU A 122 -8.25 0.16 0.68
N LYS A 123 -8.55 1.42 0.40
CA LYS A 123 -8.36 2.52 1.34
C LYS A 123 -9.26 2.39 2.55
N GLU A 124 -10.54 2.08 2.36
CA GLU A 124 -11.48 1.85 3.45
C GLU A 124 -10.98 0.73 4.38
N ARG A 125 -10.47 -0.36 3.81
CA ARG A 125 -9.95 -1.48 4.60
C ARG A 125 -8.65 -1.13 5.32
N GLN A 126 -7.78 -0.33 4.70
CA GLN A 126 -6.58 0.21 5.32
C GLN A 126 -6.93 1.10 6.51
N ASP A 127 -7.85 2.05 6.31
CA ASP A 127 -8.31 2.99 7.35
C ASP A 127 -8.95 2.23 8.53
N ALA A 128 -9.83 1.26 8.25
CA ALA A 128 -10.43 0.41 9.29
C ALA A 128 -9.40 -0.41 10.07
N THR A 129 -8.32 -0.83 9.42
CA THR A 129 -7.22 -1.56 10.07
C THR A 129 -6.38 -0.62 10.94
N ALA A 130 -6.09 0.58 10.45
CA ALA A 130 -5.38 1.62 11.18
C ALA A 130 -6.15 2.05 12.44
N ASP A 131 -7.47 2.22 12.34
CA ASP A 131 -8.34 2.56 13.47
C ASP A 131 -8.32 1.47 14.54
N LYS A 132 -8.42 0.19 14.14
CA LYS A 132 -8.32 -0.94 15.08
C LYS A 132 -6.96 -0.99 15.78
N ALA A 133 -5.87 -0.77 15.04
CA ALA A 133 -4.53 -0.69 15.63
C ALA A 133 -4.42 0.50 16.61
N GLY A 134 -5.01 1.64 16.27
CA GLY A 134 -5.09 2.81 17.14
C GLY A 134 -5.82 2.53 18.45
N LEU A 135 -7.00 1.89 18.38
CA LEU A 135 -7.76 1.46 19.56
C LEU A 135 -6.94 0.51 20.43
N ARG A 136 -6.30 -0.50 19.81
CA ARG A 136 -5.48 -1.48 20.52
C ARG A 136 -4.29 -0.84 21.25
N ILE A 137 -3.62 0.12 20.60
CA ILE A 137 -2.55 0.90 21.23
C ILE A 137 -3.10 1.73 22.40
N GLY A 138 -4.30 2.29 22.28
CA GLY A 138 -4.99 3.00 23.36
C GLY A 138 -5.23 2.12 24.59
N GLU A 139 -5.79 0.92 24.38
CA GLU A 139 -6.02 -0.07 25.46
C GLU A 139 -4.72 -0.44 26.19
N ILE A 140 -3.63 -0.65 25.43
CA ILE A 140 -2.32 -0.98 25.99
C ILE A 140 -1.78 0.18 26.85
N LYS A 141 -1.94 1.43 26.38
CA LYS A 141 -1.53 2.62 27.15
C LYS A 141 -2.31 2.72 28.46
N GLU A 142 -3.62 2.54 28.43
CA GLU A 142 -4.46 2.58 29.62
C GLU A 142 -4.10 1.44 30.61
N ALA A 143 -3.88 0.22 30.11
CA ALA A 143 -3.47 -0.91 30.93
C ALA A 143 -2.10 -0.66 31.61
N ARG A 144 -1.16 -0.05 30.89
CA ARG A 144 0.15 0.35 31.43
C ARG A 144 0.00 1.38 32.55
N GLU A 145 -0.82 2.40 32.37
CA GLU A 145 -1.05 3.44 33.39
C GLU A 145 -1.66 2.84 34.67
N LYS A 146 -2.64 1.93 34.54
CA LYS A 146 -3.24 1.20 35.67
C LYS A 146 -2.20 0.36 36.43
N LEU A 147 -1.34 -0.36 35.71
CA LEU A 147 -0.25 -1.14 36.28
C LEU A 147 0.77 -0.26 37.02
N LEU A 148 1.15 0.88 36.44
CA LEU A 148 2.06 1.83 37.11
C LEU A 148 1.45 2.39 38.39
N ALA A 149 0.15 2.73 38.37
CA ALA A 149 -0.56 3.21 39.55
C ALA A 149 -0.63 2.14 40.66
N SER A 150 -0.89 0.88 40.31
CA SER A 150 -0.93 -0.21 41.30
C SER A 150 0.45 -0.48 41.90
N VAL A 151 1.50 -0.53 41.08
CA VAL A 151 2.89 -0.71 41.55
C VAL A 151 3.30 0.45 42.46
N TRP A 152 2.97 1.69 42.08
CA TRP A 152 3.29 2.85 42.92
C TRP A 152 2.59 2.79 44.29
N LEU A 153 1.33 2.35 44.33
CA LEU A 153 0.60 2.13 45.58
C LEU A 153 1.29 1.07 46.46
N GLU A 154 1.71 -0.05 45.87
CA GLU A 154 2.40 -1.14 46.59
C GLU A 154 3.78 -0.70 47.12
N VAL A 155 4.54 0.03 46.31
CA VAL A 155 5.83 0.60 46.75
C VAL A 155 5.62 1.55 47.92
N ASN A 156 4.62 2.43 47.86
CA ASN A 156 4.34 3.34 48.98
C ASN A 156 3.91 2.60 50.25
N LYS A 157 3.12 1.53 50.12
CA LYS A 157 2.72 0.68 51.25
C LYS A 157 3.93 -0.02 51.88
N THR A 158 4.80 -0.61 51.07
CA THR A 158 6.00 -1.30 51.57
C THR A 158 7.00 -0.32 52.17
N CYS A 159 7.24 0.84 51.56
CA CYS A 159 8.05 1.91 52.16
C CYS A 159 7.47 2.41 53.49
N GLY A 160 6.15 2.54 53.60
CA GLY A 160 5.46 2.90 54.84
C GLY A 160 5.67 1.84 55.94
N ALA A 161 5.54 0.57 55.60
CA ALA A 161 5.80 -0.55 56.52
C ALA A 161 7.25 -0.56 57.02
N VAL A 162 8.23 -0.45 56.11
CA VAL A 162 9.66 -0.38 56.47
C VAL A 162 9.95 0.83 57.36
N ARG A 163 9.34 2.00 57.09
CA ARG A 163 9.51 3.18 57.96
C ARG A 163 8.93 2.94 59.36
N GLY A 164 7.75 2.34 59.44
CA GLY A 164 7.14 1.96 60.72
C GLY A 164 8.01 1.00 61.52
N GLU A 165 8.59 -0.02 60.88
CA GLU A 165 9.51 -0.96 61.53
C GLU A 165 10.80 -0.30 62.01
N VAL A 166 11.31 0.71 61.30
CA VAL A 166 12.50 1.49 61.72
C VAL A 166 12.16 2.44 62.88
N GLU A 167 10.96 3.00 62.93
CA GLU A 167 10.49 3.86 64.02
C GLU A 167 10.12 3.08 65.29
N GLU A 168 9.67 1.82 65.15
CA GLU A 168 9.37 0.90 66.26
C GLU A 168 10.59 0.11 66.76
N ALA A 169 11.72 0.15 66.04
CA ALA A 169 12.97 -0.45 66.50
C ALA A 169 13.45 0.25 67.79
N PRO A 170 13.76 -0.49 68.88
CA PRO A 170 14.24 0.13 70.10
C PRO A 170 15.53 0.90 69.81
N GLN A 171 15.49 2.22 70.00
CA GLN A 171 16.72 3.01 70.05
C GLN A 171 17.55 2.49 71.22
N GLU A 172 18.69 1.84 70.93
CA GLU A 172 19.66 1.53 71.98
C GLU A 172 20.01 2.84 72.72
N PRO A 173 19.88 2.88 74.06
CA PRO A 173 20.17 4.09 74.80
C PRO A 173 21.68 4.35 74.77
N GLN A 174 22.11 5.24 73.87
CA GLN A 174 23.50 5.71 73.80
C GLN A 174 23.96 6.44 75.08
N ASP A 175 23.06 6.70 76.02
CA ASP A 175 23.37 7.41 77.27
C ASP A 175 23.91 6.53 78.41
N GLN A 176 23.90 5.20 78.30
CA GLN A 176 24.50 4.35 79.34
C GLN A 176 26.01 4.06 79.15
N GLN A 177 26.58 4.30 77.97
CA GLN A 177 28.02 4.12 77.74
C GLN A 177 28.88 5.35 78.06
N ARG A 178 28.30 6.55 78.21
CA ARG A 178 29.08 7.76 78.54
C ARG A 178 29.29 7.98 80.04
N GLN A 179 28.54 7.30 80.92
CA GLN A 179 28.72 7.42 82.37
C GLN A 179 29.67 6.39 82.98
N SER A 180 30.02 5.31 82.26
CA SER A 180 30.96 4.29 82.74
C SER A 180 32.44 4.60 82.46
N LEU A 181 32.73 5.59 81.59
CA LEU A 181 34.10 5.99 81.25
C LEU A 181 34.69 7.07 82.17
N TRP A 182 33.89 7.72 83.03
CA TRP A 182 34.36 8.76 83.96
C TRP A 182 34.46 8.30 85.42
N ARG A 183 34.24 7.02 85.73
CA ARG A 183 34.44 6.44 87.08
C ARG A 183 35.74 5.66 87.24
N ARG A 184 36.74 5.92 86.39
CA ARG A 184 38.04 5.22 86.40
C ARG A 184 39.27 6.14 86.40
N PHE A 185 39.13 7.36 86.89
CA PHE A 185 40.26 8.21 87.30
C PHE A 185 40.04 8.69 88.73
#